data_AF-A0A8T3T4J8-F1
#
_entry.id   AF-A0A8T3T4J8-F1
#
_cell.length_a   1.000
_cell.length_b   1.000
_cell.length_c   1.000
_cell.angle_alpha   90.00
_cell.angle_beta   90.00
_cell.angle_gamma   90.00
#
_symmetry.space_group_name_H-M   'P 1'
#
loop_
_entity.id
_entity.type
_entity.pdbx_description
1 polymer ?
#
loop_
_entity_poly.entity_id
_entity_poly.type
_entity_poly.pdbx_seq_one_letter_code
_entity_poly.pdbx_strand_id
1 'polypeptide(L)' 'TILVGVEDDQVDDVLAIISSNCHSRKQFVNPMPPIMEPGEFYMPYPVEVEVGGATVFVQPVERFERL' A
#
# COMPACT_ATOMS: atom_id res chain seq x y z
N THR A 1 1.14 6.99 -2.79
CA THR A 1 0.57 7.89 -1.77
C THR A 1 -0.12 9.04 -2.46
N ILE A 2 -1.32 9.39 -2.03
CA ILE A 2 -2.08 10.54 -2.51
C ILE A 2 -2.52 11.37 -1.29
N LEU A 3 -2.75 12.66 -1.48
CA LEU A 3 -3.33 13.55 -0.48
C LEU A 3 -4.66 14.07 -1.05
N VAL A 4 -5.73 13.95 -0.28
CA VAL A 4 -7.09 14.35 -0.69
C VAL A 4 -7.70 15.16 0.45
N GLY A 5 -8.11 16.40 0.16
CA GLY A 5 -8.90 17.22 1.06
C GLY A 5 -10.36 17.20 0.62
N VAL A 6 -11.26 16.84 1.53
CA VAL A 6 -12.71 16.81 1.33
C VAL A 6 -13.41 17.36 2.56
N GLU A 7 -14.68 17.74 2.39
CA GLU A 7 -15.55 18.08 3.52
C GLU A 7 -15.84 16.83 4.38
N ASP A 8 -16.15 17.03 5.67
CA ASP A 8 -16.34 15.94 6.64
C ASP A 8 -17.43 14.94 6.22
N ASP A 9 -18.49 15.41 5.56
CA ASP A 9 -19.61 14.59 5.10
C ASP A 9 -19.28 13.73 3.87
N GLN A 10 -18.14 13.99 3.21
CA GLN A 10 -17.68 13.26 2.02
C GLN A 10 -16.63 12.19 2.36
N VAL A 11 -16.17 12.10 3.61
CA VAL A 11 -15.09 11.20 4.01
C VAL A 11 -15.46 9.75 3.71
N ASP A 12 -16.65 9.31 4.09
CA ASP A 12 -17.10 7.93 3.88
C ASP A 12 -17.23 7.57 2.39
N ASP A 13 -17.69 8.51 1.56
CA ASP A 13 -17.79 8.32 0.11
C ASP A 13 -16.41 8.13 -0.52
N VAL A 14 -15.42 8.93 -0.12
CA VAL A 14 -14.03 8.78 -0.57
C VAL A 14 -13.44 7.45 -0.12
N LEU A 15 -13.68 7.03 1.12
CA LEU A 15 -13.23 5.74 1.62
C LEU A 15 -13.84 4.57 0.83
N ALA A 16 -15.13 4.67 0.47
CA ALA A 16 -15.80 3.68 -0.37
C ALA A 16 -15.16 3.58 -1.77
N ILE A 17 -14.86 4.72 -2.39
CA ILE A 17 -14.16 4.77 -3.70
C ILE A 17 -12.76 4.17 -3.59
N ILE A 18 -11.99 4.50 -2.54
CA ILE A 18 -10.65 3.92 -2.35
C ILE A 18 -10.77 2.39 -2.18
N SER A 19 -11.71 1.93 -1.35
CA SER A 19 -11.95 0.49 -1.12
C SER A 19 -12.32 -0.27 -2.40
N SER A 20 -13.14 0.31 -3.27
CA SER A 20 -13.56 -0.32 -4.53
C SER A 20 -12.47 -0.36 -5.59
N ASN A 21 -11.42 0.44 -5.46
CA ASN A 21 -10.35 0.55 -6.46
C ASN A 21 -9.03 -0.07 -6.00
N CYS A 22 -8.79 -0.11 -4.69
CA CYS A 22 -7.54 -0.59 -4.10
C CYS A 22 -7.75 -1.96 -3.44
N HIS A 23 -7.50 -3.02 -4.20
CA HIS A 23 -7.54 -4.40 -3.69
C HIS A 23 -6.14 -4.94 -3.44
N SER A 24 -5.99 -5.73 -2.38
CA SER A 24 -4.80 -6.53 -2.18
C SER A 24 -4.71 -7.62 -3.25
N ARG A 25 -3.50 -7.91 -3.70
CA ARG A 25 -3.18 -9.00 -4.61
C ARG A 25 -2.06 -9.82 -4.02
N LYS A 26 -2.13 -11.13 -4.21
CA LYS A 26 -1.02 -12.02 -3.87
C LYS A 26 0.06 -11.88 -4.93
N GLN A 27 1.28 -11.56 -4.52
CA GLN A 27 2.44 -11.49 -5.39
C GLN A 27 3.53 -12.42 -4.84
N PHE A 28 4.10 -13.22 -5.73
CA PHE A 28 5.29 -14.00 -5.38
C PHE A 28 6.51 -13.09 -5.50
N VAL A 29 7.26 -12.95 -4.41
CA VAL A 29 8.56 -12.29 -4.41
C VAL A 29 9.63 -13.36 -4.21
N ASN A 30 10.65 -13.30 -5.07
CA ASN A 30 11.88 -14.05 -4.85
C ASN A 30 12.71 -13.24 -3.86
N PRO A 31 12.88 -13.70 -2.60
CA PRO A 31 13.81 -13.03 -1.71
C PRO A 31 15.19 -13.01 -2.37
N MET A 32 15.85 -11.86 -2.37
CA MET A 32 17.21 -11.78 -2.89
C MET A 32 18.07 -12.80 -2.14
N PRO A 33 18.82 -13.67 -2.84
CA PRO A 33 19.72 -14.56 -2.16
C PRO A 33 20.72 -13.70 -1.36
N PRO A 34 21.02 -14.05 -0.09
CA PRO A 34 22.14 -13.43 0.60
C PRO A 34 23.40 -13.59 -0.26
N ILE A 35 24.34 -12.64 -0.18
CA ILE A 35 25.60 -12.71 -0.92
C ILE A 35 26.27 -14.04 -0.56
N MET A 36 26.23 -15.02 -1.47
CA MET A 36 26.71 -16.37 -1.23
C MET A 36 28.22 -16.40 -1.34
N GLU A 37 28.89 -17.02 -0.36
CA GLU A 37 30.28 -17.41 -0.52
C GLU A 37 30.39 -18.51 -1.59
N PRO A 38 31.51 -18.60 -2.34
CA PRO A 38 31.65 -19.59 -3.41
C PRO A 38 31.55 -21.02 -2.85
N GLY A 39 30.46 -21.73 -3.13
CA GLY A 39 30.31 -23.17 -2.82
C GLY A 39 28.96 -23.60 -2.26
N GLU A 40 28.18 -22.67 -1.71
CA GLU A 40 26.80 -22.95 -1.32
C GLU A 40 25.87 -22.68 -2.52
N PHE A 41 24.85 -23.50 -2.76
CA PHE A 41 23.78 -23.23 -3.72
C PHE A 41 22.46 -23.22 -2.95
N TYR A 42 21.93 -22.04 -2.63
CA TYR A 42 20.59 -21.89 -2.06
C TYR A 42 19.66 -21.32 -3.14
N MET A 43 18.71 -22.12 -3.63
CA MET A 43 17.63 -21.62 -4.49
C MET A 43 16.55 -21.02 -3.59
N PRO A 44 16.30 -19.69 -3.63
CA PRO A 44 15.20 -19.11 -2.89
C PRO A 44 13.87 -19.60 -3.45
N TYR A 45 13.03 -20.18 -2.60
CA TYR A 45 11.64 -20.48 -2.96
C TYR A 45 10.85 -19.16 -2.98
N PRO A 46 9.98 -18.95 -3.99
CA PRO A 46 9.12 -17.78 -4.05
C PRO A 46 8.23 -17.71 -2.81
N VAL A 47 8.23 -16.59 -2.11
CA VAL A 47 7.35 -16.35 -0.96
C VAL A 47 6.12 -15.60 -1.48
N GLU A 48 4.94 -16.13 -1.20
CA GLU A 48 3.68 -15.43 -1.45
C GLU A 48 3.52 -14.32 -0.42
N VAL A 49 3.46 -13.06 -0.88
CA VAL A 49 3.17 -11.93 -0.01
C VAL A 49 1.92 -11.21 -0.53
N GLU A 50 1.15 -10.65 0.39
CA GLU A 50 0.00 -9.83 0.06
C GLU A 50 0.48 -8.39 -0.20
N VAL A 51 0.34 -7.93 -1.45
CA VAL A 51 0.76 -6.60 -1.90
C VAL A 51 -0.45 -5.82 -2.39
N GLY A 52 -0.56 -4.56 -2.01
CA GLY A 52 -1.63 -3.67 -2.47
C GLY A 52 -2.67 -3.40 -1.39
N GLY A 53 -3.87 -3.03 -1.80
CA GLY A 53 -4.81 -2.32 -0.93
C GLY A 53 -4.41 -0.86 -0.74
N ALA A 54 -5.14 -0.15 0.11
CA ALA A 54 -4.85 1.23 0.48
C ALA A 54 -4.72 1.36 1.99
N THR A 55 -3.60 1.92 2.43
CA THR A 55 -3.43 2.41 3.81
C THR A 55 -3.86 3.86 3.82
N VAL A 56 -4.92 4.19 4.57
CA VAL A 56 -5.52 5.53 4.59
C VAL A 56 -5.40 6.12 5.99
N PHE A 57 -4.93 7.37 6.06
CA PHE A 57 -4.92 8.17 7.29
C PHE A 57 -5.88 9.33 7.10
N VAL A 58 -6.89 9.43 7.97
CA VAL A 58 -7.81 10.57 8.02
C VAL A 58 -7.31 11.52 9.11
N GLN A 59 -7.12 12.80 8.77
CA GLN A 59 -6.60 13.82 9.68
C GLN A 59 -7.53 15.03 9.68
N PRO A 60 -7.94 15.55 10.86
CA PRO A 60 -8.77 16.75 10.93
C PRO A 60 -8.00 17.97 10.45
N VAL A 61 -8.67 18.85 9.71
CA VAL A 61 -8.10 20.11 9.22
C VAL A 61 -8.72 21.27 10.01
N GLU A 62 -7.90 22.00 10.77
CA GLU A 62 -8.39 23.14 11.56
C GLU A 62 -8.77 24.34 10.68
N ARG A 63 -8.06 24.55 9.56
CA ARG A 63 -8.29 25.66 8.64
C ARG A 63 -7.92 25.29 7.22
N PHE A 64 -8.83 25.53 6.28
CA PHE A 64 -8.59 25.44 4.85
C PHE A 64 -8.81 26.81 4.20
N GLU A 65 -7.92 27.20 3.30
CA GLU A 65 -7.98 28.47 2.56
C GLU A 65 -7.76 28.21 1.08
N ARG A 66 -8.57 28.86 0.22
CA ARG A 66 -8.36 28.89 -1.23
C ARG A 66 -8.27 30.34 -1.68
N LEU A 67 -7.06 30.77 -2.04
CA LEU A 67 -6.74 32.13 -2.49
C LEU A 67 -6.82 32.27 -4.02
#